data_AF-A0A258BLK9-F1
#
_entry.id   AF-A0A258BLK9-F1
#
_cell.length_a   1.000
_cell.length_b   1.000
_cell.length_c   1.000
_cell.angle_alpha   90.00
_cell.angle_beta   90.00
_cell.angle_gamma   90.00
#
_symmetry.space_group_name_H-M   'P 1'
#
loop_
_entity.id
_entity.type
_entity.pdbx_description
1 polymer ?
#
loop_
_entity_poly.entity_id
_entity_poly.type
_entity_poly.pdbx_seq_one_letter_code
_entity_poly.pdbx_strand_id
1 'polypeptide(L)'
;VVLAHTKLRTHRIRTGVVVAVAGLLFGLIAAVAIIAQGVFNSVDSFSDEGLNSRTILTVTRPGGSNVFNEYESRTDLAFVAEVKAEHARIVAEKTAAAKKYSIEYNAATMDPSPIAIDPDLKQEVVKEAALSDKAVQNVANARRAANYTPFDIQGYIADYPSASVIQKDHQVMPVDGQLVYMKEGQESQSSNMNNQMTMYDSNSPTLSILDGSITTPFVSVKDFDYSSGDIPVIIPYSAAEKLLKLEALPSGTSSEDKYNRLLEVRDRVGEITARYCYRNSASQSLLSEAVAQQEQMKASKDYKPSIEYSVPDKDSCGAVTIVKDSRTSGEKQADQRMKSYEREIGEYTGEPAQQLITVRGVGISSELSTTGQ
;
A
#
# COMPACT_ATOMS: atom_id res chain seq x y z
N VAL A 1 4.27 -72.05 -23.22
CA VAL A 1 4.40 -71.69 -21.78
C VAL A 1 5.32 -72.65 -21.02
N VAL A 2 5.18 -73.97 -21.17
CA VAL A 2 5.96 -74.97 -20.41
C VAL A 2 7.47 -74.92 -20.68
N LEU A 3 7.93 -74.82 -21.95
CA LEU A 3 9.37 -74.79 -22.28
C LEU A 3 10.11 -73.52 -21.79
N ALA A 4 9.45 -72.37 -21.80
CA ALA A 4 10.03 -71.12 -21.31
C ALA A 4 10.29 -71.19 -19.80
N HIS A 5 9.38 -71.82 -19.07
CA HIS A 5 9.47 -71.95 -17.62
C HIS A 5 10.60 -72.90 -17.19
N THR A 6 10.85 -73.96 -17.97
CA THR A 6 11.96 -74.90 -17.72
C THR A 6 13.32 -74.26 -17.95
N LYS A 7 13.48 -73.45 -19.01
CA LYS A 7 14.74 -72.75 -19.33
C LYS A 7 15.10 -71.66 -18.30
N LEU A 8 14.07 -71.02 -17.73
CA LEU A 8 14.19 -70.06 -16.62
C LEU A 8 14.76 -70.69 -15.34
N ARG A 9 14.45 -71.98 -15.07
CA ARG A 9 14.93 -72.71 -13.89
C ARG A 9 16.36 -73.24 -14.00
N THR A 10 16.93 -73.32 -15.20
CA THR A 10 18.28 -73.87 -15.46
C THR A 10 19.39 -72.84 -15.25
N HIS A 11 19.14 -71.56 -15.54
CA HIS A 11 20.12 -70.46 -15.41
C HIS A 11 19.74 -69.46 -14.32
N ARG A 12 19.35 -69.95 -13.13
CA ARG A 12 18.75 -69.13 -12.04
C ARG A 12 19.50 -67.85 -11.69
N ILE A 13 20.84 -67.91 -11.65
CA ILE A 13 21.69 -66.76 -11.32
C ILE A 13 21.66 -65.73 -12.45
N ARG A 14 21.89 -66.15 -13.70
CA ARG A 14 21.91 -65.25 -14.87
C ARG A 14 20.54 -64.62 -15.10
N THR A 15 19.47 -65.37 -14.94
CA THR A 15 18.11 -64.82 -15.08
C THR A 15 17.74 -63.90 -13.92
N GLY A 16 18.14 -64.22 -12.68
CA GLY A 16 17.96 -63.35 -11.52
C GLY A 16 18.65 -62.00 -11.68
N VAL A 17 19.89 -61.99 -12.18
CA VAL A 17 20.63 -60.76 -12.48
C VAL A 17 19.94 -59.93 -13.56
N VAL A 18 19.50 -60.55 -14.66
CA VAL A 18 18.80 -59.83 -15.74
C VAL A 18 17.48 -59.23 -15.26
N VAL A 19 16.71 -59.96 -14.46
CA VAL A 19 15.45 -59.46 -13.87
C VAL A 19 15.72 -58.33 -12.88
N ALA A 20 16.76 -58.43 -12.06
CA ALA A 20 17.15 -57.38 -11.13
C ALA A 20 17.58 -56.11 -11.87
N VAL A 21 18.44 -56.22 -12.88
CA VAL A 21 18.88 -55.08 -13.70
C VAL A 21 17.71 -54.45 -14.45
N ALA A 22 16.84 -55.24 -15.08
CA ALA A 22 15.66 -54.74 -15.76
C ALA A 22 14.69 -54.05 -14.79
N GLY A 23 14.45 -54.62 -13.62
CA GLY A 23 13.61 -54.03 -12.58
C GLY A 23 14.17 -52.70 -12.06
N LEU A 24 15.49 -52.60 -11.88
CA LEU A 24 16.16 -51.37 -11.45
C LEU A 24 16.04 -50.28 -12.54
N LEU A 25 16.23 -50.64 -13.80
CA LEU A 25 16.12 -49.73 -14.94
C LEU A 25 14.68 -49.22 -15.13
N PHE A 26 13.68 -50.11 -15.04
CA PHE A 26 12.27 -49.73 -15.06
C PHE A 26 11.88 -48.87 -13.85
N GLY A 27 12.39 -49.20 -12.66
CA GLY A 27 12.17 -48.39 -11.45
C GLY A 27 12.74 -46.98 -11.58
N LEU A 28 13.93 -46.84 -12.18
CA LEU A 28 14.59 -45.55 -12.38
C LEU A 28 13.85 -44.70 -13.43
N ILE A 29 13.40 -45.30 -14.53
CA ILE A 29 12.58 -44.62 -15.53
C ILE A 29 11.24 -44.18 -14.93
N ALA A 30 10.57 -45.04 -14.17
CA ALA A 30 9.31 -44.70 -13.50
C ALA A 30 9.49 -43.57 -12.48
N ALA A 31 10.59 -43.59 -11.71
CA ALA A 31 10.91 -42.52 -10.77
C ALA A 31 11.13 -41.18 -11.48
N VAL A 32 11.89 -41.16 -12.59
CA VAL A 32 12.11 -39.94 -13.38
C VAL A 32 10.78 -39.42 -13.96
N ALA A 33 9.92 -40.30 -14.47
CA ALA A 33 8.62 -39.91 -15.01
C ALA A 33 7.70 -39.33 -13.93
N ILE A 34 7.65 -39.93 -12.74
CA ILE A 34 6.86 -39.43 -11.60
C ILE A 34 7.37 -38.07 -11.13
N ILE A 35 8.70 -37.90 -11.04
CA ILE A 35 9.32 -36.62 -10.66
C ILE A 35 8.96 -35.54 -11.71
N ALA A 36 9.11 -35.85 -12.99
CA ALA A 36 8.77 -34.91 -14.07
C ALA A 36 7.29 -34.52 -14.06
N GLN A 37 6.38 -35.49 -13.92
CA GLN A 37 4.95 -35.22 -13.82
C GLN A 37 4.60 -34.39 -12.59
N GLY A 38 5.26 -34.65 -11.45
CA GLY A 38 5.09 -33.88 -10.22
C GLY A 38 5.55 -32.43 -10.37
N VAL A 39 6.67 -32.20 -11.05
CA VAL A 39 7.17 -30.85 -11.36
C VAL A 39 6.18 -30.12 -12.27
N PHE A 40 5.70 -30.73 -13.35
CA PHE A 40 4.76 -30.09 -14.26
C PHE A 40 3.41 -29.78 -13.61
N ASN A 41 2.86 -30.73 -12.85
CA ASN A 41 1.62 -30.48 -12.09
C ASN A 41 1.80 -29.37 -11.04
N SER A 42 2.99 -29.23 -10.46
CA SER A 42 3.30 -28.15 -9.51
C SER A 42 3.41 -26.78 -10.18
N VAL A 43 3.75 -26.73 -11.47
CA VAL A 43 3.84 -25.47 -12.24
C VAL A 43 2.44 -25.03 -12.65
N ASP A 44 1.64 -25.95 -13.17
CA ASP A 44 0.25 -25.67 -13.51
C ASP A 44 -0.54 -25.29 -12.23
N SER A 45 -0.30 -25.92 -11.07
CA SER A 45 -0.92 -25.48 -9.80
C SER A 45 -0.36 -24.16 -9.25
N PHE A 46 0.92 -23.84 -9.47
CA PHE A 46 1.47 -22.54 -9.09
C PHE A 46 0.89 -21.40 -9.93
N SER A 47 0.63 -21.64 -11.22
CA SER A 47 -0.03 -20.66 -12.09
C SER A 47 -1.53 -20.53 -11.80
N ASP A 48 -2.21 -21.63 -11.47
CA ASP A 48 -3.67 -21.68 -11.42
C ASP A 48 -4.24 -21.58 -9.98
N GLU A 49 -3.54 -22.08 -8.96
CA GLU A 49 -4.05 -22.24 -7.58
C GLU A 49 -3.27 -21.47 -6.49
N GLY A 50 -2.18 -20.78 -6.85
CA GLY A 50 -1.46 -19.91 -5.94
C GLY A 50 -0.57 -20.62 -4.92
N LEU A 51 -0.59 -20.19 -3.64
CA LEU A 51 0.34 -20.58 -2.55
C LEU A 51 0.24 -22.06 -2.12
N ASN A 52 0.40 -23.02 -3.03
CA ASN A 52 0.33 -24.47 -2.78
C ASN A 52 -0.98 -24.90 -2.09
N SER A 53 -2.11 -24.41 -2.63
CA SER A 53 -3.46 -24.64 -2.10
C SER A 53 -3.68 -24.13 -0.65
N ARG A 54 -2.84 -23.19 -0.18
CA ARG A 54 -3.02 -22.50 1.10
C ARG A 54 -3.68 -21.15 0.87
N THR A 55 -4.80 -20.92 1.55
CA THR A 55 -5.48 -19.63 1.53
C THR A 55 -4.93 -18.75 2.65
N ILE A 56 -4.42 -17.57 2.30
CA ILE A 56 -4.17 -16.50 3.29
C ILE A 56 -5.49 -15.78 3.50
N LEU A 57 -6.03 -15.87 4.72
CA LEU A 57 -7.18 -15.11 5.14
C LEU A 57 -6.69 -13.88 5.89
N THR A 58 -6.88 -12.70 5.30
CA THR A 58 -6.67 -11.43 5.98
C THR A 58 -7.96 -11.03 6.68
N VAL A 59 -7.89 -10.85 8.00
CA VAL A 59 -9.03 -10.32 8.77
C VAL A 59 -8.77 -8.86 9.06
N THR A 60 -9.40 -8.00 8.27
CA THR A 60 -9.41 -6.56 8.53
C THR A 60 -10.59 -6.20 9.41
N ARG A 61 -10.44 -5.20 10.29
CA ARG A 61 -11.58 -4.55 10.95
C ARG A 61 -12.52 -4.01 9.85
N PRO A 62 -13.77 -4.51 9.72
CA PRO A 62 -14.68 -3.96 8.74
C PRO A 62 -14.99 -2.50 9.08
N GLY A 63 -14.98 -1.65 8.07
CA GLY A 63 -15.41 -0.26 8.15
C GLY A 63 -16.92 -0.05 8.01
N GLY A 64 -17.75 -1.09 8.10
CA GLY A 64 -19.17 -1.05 7.67
C GLY A 64 -20.20 -1.77 8.56
N SER A 65 -21.44 -1.27 8.43
CA SER A 65 -22.78 -1.62 8.97
C SER A 65 -23.02 -1.84 10.47
N ASN A 66 -22.07 -2.35 11.25
CA ASN A 66 -22.20 -2.47 12.72
C ASN A 66 -21.38 -1.43 13.49
N VAL A 67 -20.79 -0.49 12.76
CA VAL A 67 -19.97 0.60 13.26
C VAL A 67 -20.88 1.84 13.37
N PHE A 68 -20.78 2.61 14.47
CA PHE A 68 -21.56 3.84 14.65
C PHE A 68 -21.54 4.68 13.36
N ASN A 69 -22.71 4.98 12.82
CA ASN A 69 -22.89 5.68 11.56
C ASN A 69 -23.39 7.11 11.83
N GLU A 70 -22.53 8.10 11.59
CA GLU A 70 -22.84 9.50 11.78
C GLU A 70 -23.94 10.03 10.85
N TYR A 71 -24.14 9.43 9.66
CA TYR A 71 -25.20 9.80 8.72
C TYR A 71 -26.59 9.42 9.24
N GLU A 72 -26.70 8.22 9.82
CA GLU A 72 -27.95 7.72 10.41
C GLU A 72 -28.23 8.33 11.78
N SER A 73 -27.18 8.76 12.48
CA SER A 73 -27.28 9.29 13.85
C SER A 73 -27.42 10.81 13.91
N ARG A 74 -27.58 11.53 12.79
CA ARG A 74 -27.66 13.01 12.78
C ARG A 74 -28.78 13.60 13.63
N THR A 75 -29.82 12.83 13.88
CA THR A 75 -31.00 13.19 14.69
C THR A 75 -30.95 12.63 16.11
N ASP A 76 -29.93 11.84 16.47
CA ASP A 76 -29.70 11.38 17.84
C ASP A 76 -29.30 12.58 18.72
N LEU A 77 -30.18 12.94 19.66
CA LEU A 77 -29.98 14.09 20.54
C LEU A 77 -28.72 13.96 21.42
N ALA A 78 -28.33 12.74 21.80
CA ALA A 78 -27.09 12.54 22.55
C ALA A 78 -25.86 12.83 21.67
N PHE A 79 -25.88 12.34 20.42
CA PHE A 79 -24.82 12.63 19.46
C PHE A 79 -24.71 14.12 19.14
N VAL A 80 -25.86 14.78 18.90
CA VAL A 80 -25.93 16.23 18.66
C VAL A 80 -25.34 17.02 19.84
N ALA A 81 -25.68 16.65 21.07
CA ALA A 81 -25.17 17.31 22.27
C ALA A 81 -23.64 17.13 22.42
N GLU A 82 -23.12 15.93 22.17
CA GLU A 82 -21.69 15.65 22.19
C GLU A 82 -20.93 16.44 21.12
N VAL A 83 -21.43 16.47 19.87
CA VAL A 83 -20.84 17.25 18.78
C VAL A 83 -20.83 18.74 19.11
N LYS A 84 -21.92 19.26 19.67
CA LYS A 84 -22.03 20.67 20.08
C LYS A 84 -21.00 21.02 21.17
N ALA A 85 -20.83 20.14 22.16
CA ALA A 85 -19.84 20.32 23.22
C ALA A 85 -18.41 20.27 22.68
N GLU A 86 -18.11 19.30 21.81
CA GLU A 86 -16.78 19.14 21.20
C GLU A 86 -16.44 20.31 20.27
N HIS A 87 -17.40 20.78 19.47
CA HIS A 87 -17.21 21.96 18.62
C HIS A 87 -16.93 23.22 19.46
N ALA A 88 -17.68 23.44 20.54
CA ALA A 88 -17.44 24.55 21.46
C ALA A 88 -16.04 24.48 22.11
N ARG A 89 -15.56 23.27 22.45
CA ARG A 89 -14.21 23.04 22.95
C ARG A 89 -13.16 23.42 21.91
N ILE A 90 -13.27 22.92 20.68
CA ILE A 90 -12.34 23.21 19.58
C ILE A 90 -12.29 24.72 19.28
N VAL A 91 -13.45 25.39 19.21
CA VAL A 91 -13.52 26.84 18.97
C VAL A 91 -12.86 27.62 20.11
N ALA A 92 -13.04 27.21 21.37
CA ALA A 92 -12.40 27.83 22.51
C ALA A 92 -10.87 27.68 22.46
N GLU A 93 -10.37 26.50 22.11
CA GLU A 93 -8.95 26.20 21.94
C GLU A 93 -8.34 27.04 20.81
N LYS A 94 -8.97 27.04 19.63
CA LYS A 94 -8.54 27.88 18.49
C LYS A 94 -8.55 29.37 18.84
N THR A 95 -9.55 29.85 19.57
CA THR A 95 -9.64 31.25 19.99
C THR A 95 -8.52 31.62 20.97
N ALA A 96 -8.23 30.74 21.93
CA ALA A 96 -7.15 30.95 22.89
C ALA A 96 -5.78 30.95 22.21
N ALA A 97 -5.53 30.00 21.31
CA ALA A 97 -4.31 29.91 20.53
C ALA A 97 -4.14 31.13 19.60
N ALA A 98 -5.22 31.57 18.93
CA ALA A 98 -5.17 32.74 18.05
C ALA A 98 -4.78 34.02 18.81
N LYS A 99 -5.33 34.22 20.02
CA LYS A 99 -4.94 35.33 20.91
C LYS A 99 -3.46 35.22 21.31
N LYS A 100 -3.00 34.03 21.70
CA LYS A 100 -1.62 33.77 22.11
C LYS A 100 -0.62 34.10 21.00
N TYR A 101 -0.92 33.75 19.75
CA TYR A 101 -0.03 33.98 18.61
C TYR A 101 -0.34 35.26 17.81
N SER A 102 -1.27 36.10 18.29
CA SER A 102 -1.70 37.33 17.60
C SER A 102 -2.13 37.08 16.15
N ILE A 103 -2.92 36.02 15.94
CA ILE A 103 -3.53 35.65 14.67
C ILE A 103 -4.97 36.16 14.64
N GLU A 104 -5.38 36.74 13.50
CA GLU A 104 -6.78 37.11 13.29
C GLU A 104 -7.63 35.85 13.11
N TYR A 105 -8.59 35.63 14.01
CA TYR A 105 -9.44 34.45 14.01
C TYR A 105 -10.89 34.86 14.27
N ASN A 106 -11.78 34.47 13.37
CA ASN A 106 -13.21 34.68 13.49
C ASN A 106 -13.94 33.33 13.44
N ALA A 107 -14.35 32.85 14.62
CA ALA A 107 -15.03 31.57 14.77
C ALA A 107 -16.30 31.45 13.90
N ALA A 108 -17.06 32.54 13.71
CA ALA A 108 -18.32 32.48 12.96
C ALA A 108 -18.12 32.15 11.47
N THR A 109 -16.97 32.53 10.91
CA THR A 109 -16.65 32.32 9.49
C THR A 109 -15.69 31.15 9.27
N MET A 110 -14.76 30.93 10.20
CA MET A 110 -13.69 29.93 10.05
C MET A 110 -14.11 28.56 10.59
N ASP A 111 -14.96 28.52 11.62
CA ASP A 111 -15.42 27.29 12.26
C ASP A 111 -16.94 27.39 12.51
N PRO A 112 -17.77 27.42 11.45
CA PRO A 112 -19.21 27.53 11.60
C PRO A 112 -19.79 26.31 12.32
N SER A 113 -20.83 26.52 13.14
CA SER A 113 -21.45 25.43 13.91
C SER A 113 -21.91 24.27 12.99
N PRO A 114 -21.57 23.01 13.31
CA PRO A 114 -22.04 21.84 12.58
C PRO A 114 -23.52 21.53 12.86
N ILE A 115 -24.15 22.21 13.81
CA ILE A 115 -25.54 21.99 14.23
C ILE A 115 -26.50 22.95 13.51
N ALA A 116 -27.64 22.45 13.09
CA ALA A 116 -28.78 23.21 12.57
C ALA A 116 -30.08 22.80 13.26
N ILE A 117 -31.12 23.63 13.14
CA ILE A 117 -32.48 23.23 13.51
C ILE A 117 -33.12 22.61 12.27
N ASP A 118 -33.56 21.36 12.40
CA ASP A 118 -34.34 20.70 11.37
C ASP A 118 -35.76 21.29 11.35
N PRO A 119 -36.25 21.83 10.20
CA PRO A 119 -37.54 22.50 10.12
C PRO A 119 -38.73 21.56 10.32
N ASP A 120 -38.59 20.29 9.96
CA ASP A 120 -39.67 19.29 10.01
C ASP A 120 -39.75 18.67 11.42
N LEU A 121 -38.59 18.31 11.99
CA LEU A 121 -38.49 17.69 13.31
C LEU A 121 -38.49 18.73 14.45
N LYS A 122 -38.29 20.01 14.14
CA LYS A 122 -38.17 21.13 15.11
C LYS A 122 -37.16 20.88 16.22
N GLN A 123 -36.08 20.18 15.90
CA GLN A 123 -35.02 19.83 16.85
C GLN A 123 -33.63 20.11 16.26
N GLU A 124 -32.62 20.17 17.14
CA GLU A 124 -31.23 20.29 16.71
C GLU A 124 -30.76 18.99 16.02
N VAL A 125 -30.07 19.13 14.88
CA VAL A 125 -29.49 18.04 14.11
C VAL A 125 -28.08 18.40 13.64
N VAL A 126 -27.24 17.39 13.42
CA VAL A 126 -25.96 17.58 12.72
C VAL A 126 -26.23 17.81 11.23
N LYS A 127 -25.69 18.89 10.65
CA LYS A 127 -25.81 19.18 9.22
C LYS A 127 -25.12 18.10 8.39
N GLU A 128 -25.77 17.65 7.33
CA GLU A 128 -25.18 16.65 6.42
C GLU A 128 -23.86 17.14 5.79
N ALA A 129 -23.83 18.41 5.38
CA ALA A 129 -22.62 19.04 4.85
C ALA A 129 -21.48 19.20 5.87
N ALA A 130 -21.77 19.02 7.18
CA ALA A 130 -20.78 19.14 8.25
C ALA A 130 -20.32 17.77 8.77
N LEU A 131 -20.67 16.66 8.11
CA LEU A 131 -20.26 15.32 8.56
C LEU A 131 -18.74 15.11 8.53
N SER A 132 -18.01 15.82 7.67
CA SER A 132 -16.54 15.84 7.65
C SER A 132 -15.92 16.83 8.65
N ASP A 133 -16.73 17.56 9.43
CA ASP A 133 -16.24 18.47 10.45
C ASP A 133 -15.43 17.72 11.53
N LYS A 134 -14.35 18.34 12.02
CA LYS A 134 -13.45 17.74 13.00
C LYS A 134 -14.17 17.34 14.29
N ALA A 135 -15.12 18.15 14.77
CA ALA A 135 -15.89 17.83 15.98
C ALA A 135 -16.78 16.61 15.75
N VAL A 136 -17.45 16.54 14.59
CA VAL A 136 -18.30 15.40 14.22
C VAL A 136 -17.47 14.13 14.12
N GLN A 137 -16.34 14.17 13.42
CA GLN A 137 -15.45 13.02 13.25
C GLN A 137 -14.82 12.57 14.58
N ASN A 138 -14.42 13.50 15.46
CA ASN A 138 -13.90 13.15 16.79
C ASN A 138 -14.94 12.36 17.62
N VAL A 139 -16.18 12.86 17.69
CA VAL A 139 -17.25 12.19 18.44
C VAL A 139 -17.64 10.86 17.80
N ALA A 140 -17.79 10.83 16.46
CA ALA A 140 -18.08 9.60 15.74
C ALA A 140 -16.99 8.55 15.97
N ASN A 141 -15.71 8.93 15.85
CA ASN A 141 -14.57 8.04 16.12
C ASN A 141 -14.57 7.51 17.55
N ALA A 142 -14.83 8.37 18.54
CA ALA A 142 -14.91 7.95 19.92
C ALA A 142 -16.03 6.91 20.15
N ARG A 143 -17.23 7.13 19.59
CA ARG A 143 -18.33 6.17 19.65
C ARG A 143 -18.02 4.86 18.91
N ARG A 144 -17.39 4.95 17.74
CA ARG A 144 -16.91 3.78 16.97
C ARG A 144 -15.88 2.97 17.75
N ALA A 145 -15.00 3.63 18.49
CA ALA A 145 -13.99 2.96 19.32
C ALA A 145 -14.62 2.31 20.56
N ALA A 146 -15.56 2.99 21.22
CA ALA A 146 -16.24 2.47 22.40
C ALA A 146 -17.08 1.21 22.12
N ASN A 147 -17.69 1.13 20.93
CA ASN A 147 -18.52 -0.01 20.51
C ASN A 147 -17.74 -1.09 19.75
N TYR A 148 -16.41 -1.00 19.69
CA TYR A 148 -15.60 -1.98 18.96
C TYR A 148 -15.44 -3.27 19.76
N THR A 149 -16.02 -4.36 19.26
CA THR A 149 -15.72 -5.72 19.72
C THR A 149 -14.72 -6.35 18.76
N PRO A 150 -13.49 -6.67 19.21
CA PRO A 150 -12.52 -7.36 18.38
C PRO A 150 -13.06 -8.72 17.92
N PHE A 151 -12.78 -9.08 16.66
CA PHE A 151 -13.07 -10.42 16.16
C PHE A 151 -12.15 -11.44 16.84
N ASP A 152 -12.73 -12.47 17.45
CA ASP A 152 -11.97 -13.58 18.03
C ASP A 152 -11.50 -14.54 16.94
N ILE A 153 -10.38 -14.19 16.30
CA ILE A 153 -9.76 -15.03 15.27
C ILE A 153 -9.34 -16.39 15.83
N GLN A 154 -8.88 -16.45 17.08
CA GLN A 154 -8.41 -17.70 17.69
C GLN A 154 -9.56 -18.69 17.87
N GLY A 155 -10.71 -18.20 18.36
CA GLY A 155 -11.93 -18.99 18.44
C GLY A 155 -12.43 -19.44 17.07
N TYR A 156 -12.38 -18.56 16.06
CA TYR A 156 -12.84 -18.88 14.70
C TYR A 156 -12.00 -19.99 14.03
N ILE A 157 -10.68 -19.99 14.24
CA ILE A 157 -9.80 -20.97 13.61
C ILE A 157 -9.61 -22.26 14.44
N ALA A 158 -10.24 -22.37 15.62
CA ALA A 158 -10.00 -23.48 16.55
C ALA A 158 -10.28 -24.86 15.95
N ASP A 159 -11.25 -24.96 15.03
CA ASP A 159 -11.62 -26.20 14.33
C ASP A 159 -10.66 -26.57 13.18
N TYR A 160 -9.69 -25.70 12.87
CA TYR A 160 -8.76 -25.86 11.76
C TYR A 160 -7.33 -26.09 12.31
N PRO A 161 -6.93 -27.35 12.57
CA PRO A 161 -5.63 -27.65 13.20
C PRO A 161 -4.40 -27.29 12.34
N SER A 162 -4.60 -27.03 11.04
CA SER A 162 -3.57 -26.52 10.13
C SER A 162 -3.52 -24.99 10.05
N ALA A 163 -4.49 -24.29 10.66
CA ALA A 163 -4.54 -22.84 10.68
C ALA A 163 -3.61 -22.29 11.77
N SER A 164 -2.94 -21.20 11.46
CA SER A 164 -2.11 -20.48 12.42
C SER A 164 -2.35 -18.99 12.25
N VAL A 165 -2.52 -18.27 13.37
CA VAL A 165 -2.63 -16.81 13.33
C VAL A 165 -1.24 -16.23 13.20
N ILE A 166 -1.02 -15.48 12.12
CA ILE A 166 0.20 -14.71 11.91
C ILE A 166 -0.19 -13.25 12.10
N GLN A 167 0.21 -12.65 13.23
CA GLN A 167 -0.19 -11.28 13.62
C GLN A 167 0.66 -10.18 12.97
N LYS A 168 1.61 -10.52 12.09
CA LYS A 168 2.59 -9.60 11.51
C LYS A 168 2.30 -9.32 10.05
N ASP A 169 1.05 -9.08 9.71
CA ASP A 169 0.70 -8.40 8.47
C ASP A 169 0.64 -6.89 8.74
N HIS A 170 1.55 -6.15 8.11
CA HIS A 170 1.51 -4.70 8.15
C HIS A 170 1.30 -4.19 6.73
N GLN A 171 0.17 -3.54 6.49
CA GLN A 171 0.06 -2.66 5.34
C GLN A 171 0.93 -1.44 5.59
N VAL A 172 1.85 -1.20 4.66
CA VAL A 172 2.69 -0.01 4.65
C VAL A 172 1.93 1.05 3.88
N MET A 173 1.31 1.95 4.64
CA MET A 173 0.72 3.16 4.13
C MET A 173 1.34 4.36 4.83
N PRO A 174 1.70 5.43 4.10
CA PRO A 174 2.11 6.67 4.74
C PRO A 174 0.96 7.22 5.58
N VAL A 175 1.29 7.73 6.78
CA VAL A 175 0.33 8.40 7.66
C VAL A 175 -0.12 9.74 7.06
N ASP A 176 0.76 10.40 6.32
CA ASP A 176 0.50 11.62 5.56
C ASP A 176 1.19 11.57 4.20
N GLY A 177 0.48 12.05 3.18
CA GLY A 177 0.90 12.02 1.79
C GLY A 177 0.78 10.64 1.15
N GLN A 178 1.51 10.43 0.05
CA GLN A 178 1.40 9.22 -0.76
C GLN A 178 2.76 8.82 -1.35
N LEU A 179 2.88 7.53 -1.70
CA LEU A 179 4.04 6.97 -2.39
C LEU A 179 3.69 6.79 -3.87
N VAL A 180 4.48 7.38 -4.75
CA VAL A 180 4.06 7.55 -6.15
C VAL A 180 5.07 6.93 -7.08
N TYR A 181 4.61 6.07 -7.98
CA TYR A 181 5.50 5.48 -8.98
C TYR A 181 6.10 6.53 -9.93
N MET A 182 7.43 6.54 -10.02
CA MET A 182 8.18 7.40 -10.95
C MET A 182 8.31 6.68 -12.30
N LYS A 183 7.31 6.86 -13.17
CA LYS A 183 7.35 6.30 -14.52
C LYS A 183 8.58 6.79 -15.26
N GLU A 184 9.34 5.85 -15.86
CA GLU A 184 10.62 6.13 -16.51
C GLU A 184 11.66 6.81 -15.60
N GLY A 185 11.51 6.63 -14.28
CA GLY A 185 12.38 7.24 -13.28
C GLY A 185 12.11 8.72 -13.06
N GLN A 186 10.99 9.27 -13.54
CA GLN A 186 10.63 10.68 -13.39
C GLN A 186 9.38 10.86 -12.51
N GLU A 187 9.49 11.79 -11.57
CA GLU A 187 8.38 12.34 -10.81
C GLU A 187 7.52 13.21 -11.72
N SER A 188 6.20 13.03 -11.62
CA SER A 188 5.25 13.94 -12.23
C SER A 188 5.07 15.18 -11.35
N GLN A 189 5.52 16.31 -11.90
CA GLN A 189 5.43 17.61 -11.27
C GLN A 189 4.37 18.43 -12.00
N SER A 190 3.36 18.91 -11.28
CA SER A 190 2.21 19.63 -11.82
C SER A 190 1.82 20.74 -10.85
N SER A 191 1.45 21.91 -11.38
CA SER A 191 0.86 23.01 -10.62
C SER A 191 -0.61 22.77 -10.25
N ASN A 192 -1.24 21.75 -10.84
CA ASN A 192 -2.61 21.37 -10.53
C ASN A 192 -2.65 20.21 -9.53
N MET A 193 -3.07 20.51 -8.30
CA MET A 193 -3.20 19.53 -7.22
C MET A 193 -4.25 18.45 -7.48
N ASN A 194 -5.35 18.76 -8.19
CA ASN A 194 -6.37 17.75 -8.53
C ASN A 194 -5.79 16.69 -9.48
N ASN A 195 -4.98 17.13 -10.44
CA ASN A 195 -4.34 16.25 -11.41
C ASN A 195 -3.25 15.37 -10.74
N GLN A 196 -2.58 15.92 -9.72
CA GLN A 196 -1.67 15.15 -8.86
C GLN A 196 -2.45 14.10 -8.05
N MET A 197 -3.57 14.47 -7.43
CA MET A 197 -4.39 13.57 -6.62
C MET A 197 -4.96 12.38 -7.42
N THR A 198 -5.48 12.62 -8.63
CA THR A 198 -5.94 11.54 -9.53
C THR A 198 -4.81 10.64 -10.03
N MET A 199 -3.61 11.19 -10.22
CA MET A 199 -2.44 10.44 -10.66
C MET A 199 -1.86 9.58 -9.53
N TYR A 200 -1.95 10.06 -8.29
CA TYR A 200 -1.49 9.33 -7.12
C TYR A 200 -2.42 8.18 -6.75
N ASP A 201 -3.73 8.32 -6.92
CA ASP A 201 -4.69 7.22 -6.66
C ASP A 201 -4.49 6.03 -7.61
N SER A 202 -4.08 6.28 -8.86
CA SER A 202 -3.93 5.25 -9.89
C SER A 202 -2.55 4.57 -9.93
N ASN A 203 -1.52 5.15 -9.30
CA ASN A 203 -0.13 4.67 -9.36
C ASN A 203 0.54 4.48 -7.99
N SER A 204 -0.21 4.55 -6.89
CA SER A 204 0.32 4.26 -5.55
C SER A 204 0.39 2.75 -5.34
N PRO A 205 1.56 2.17 -5.03
CA PRO A 205 1.63 0.76 -4.70
C PRO A 205 1.02 0.53 -3.32
N THR A 206 0.34 -0.62 -3.15
CA THR A 206 0.07 -1.16 -1.82
C THR A 206 1.24 -2.06 -1.44
N LEU A 207 1.96 -1.70 -0.39
CA LEU A 207 3.05 -2.50 0.15
C LEU A 207 2.55 -3.22 1.39
N SER A 208 2.80 -4.52 1.46
CA SER A 208 2.45 -5.36 2.61
C SER A 208 3.69 -6.06 3.11
N ILE A 209 3.94 -5.95 4.41
CA ILE A 209 4.97 -6.73 5.11
C ILE A 209 4.28 -7.97 5.65
N LEU A 210 4.77 -9.13 5.26
CA LEU A 210 4.33 -10.43 5.74
C LEU A 210 5.47 -11.09 6.52
N ASP A 211 5.13 -11.97 7.46
CA ASP A 211 6.12 -12.71 8.23
C ASP A 211 7.04 -13.54 7.33
N GLY A 212 8.33 -13.64 7.72
CA GLY A 212 9.36 -14.38 7.00
C GLY A 212 8.99 -15.86 6.76
N SER A 213 8.23 -16.47 7.67
CA SER A 213 7.71 -17.83 7.51
C SER A 213 6.80 -18.00 6.29
N ILE A 214 6.13 -16.92 5.86
CA ILE A 214 5.31 -16.90 4.65
C ILE A 214 6.16 -16.55 3.44
N THR A 215 7.05 -15.56 3.54
CA THR A 215 7.70 -14.96 2.37
C THR A 215 8.97 -15.67 1.90
N THR A 216 9.70 -16.35 2.80
CA THR A 216 10.97 -17.00 2.49
C THR A 216 10.92 -17.96 1.28
N PRO A 217 9.89 -18.82 1.11
CA PRO A 217 9.79 -19.72 -0.04
C PRO A 217 9.68 -19.02 -1.41
N PHE A 218 9.28 -17.75 -1.43
CA PHE A 218 9.07 -16.97 -2.66
C PHE A 218 10.31 -16.19 -3.09
N VAL A 219 11.28 -16.03 -2.18
CA VAL A 219 12.55 -15.36 -2.47
C VAL A 219 13.42 -16.24 -3.37
N SER A 220 13.88 -15.67 -4.47
CA SER A 220 14.77 -16.31 -5.46
C SER A 220 16.17 -15.70 -5.46
N VAL A 221 16.30 -14.41 -5.12
CA VAL A 221 17.58 -13.71 -4.98
C VAL A 221 18.12 -13.92 -3.57
N LYS A 222 19.26 -14.63 -3.46
CA LYS A 222 19.86 -14.99 -2.16
C LYS A 222 20.83 -13.95 -1.61
N ASP A 223 21.50 -13.22 -2.49
CA ASP A 223 22.58 -12.29 -2.13
C ASP A 223 22.12 -10.83 -2.22
N PHE A 224 20.94 -10.54 -1.65
CA PHE A 224 20.43 -9.16 -1.61
C PHE A 224 21.29 -8.31 -0.65
N ASP A 225 21.82 -7.19 -1.14
CA ASP A 225 22.58 -6.25 -0.33
C ASP A 225 21.64 -5.34 0.47
N TYR A 226 21.36 -5.72 1.72
CA TYR A 226 20.56 -4.92 2.65
C TYR A 226 21.21 -3.58 3.03
N SER A 227 22.50 -3.37 2.75
CA SER A 227 23.18 -2.09 3.02
C SER A 227 22.97 -1.04 1.92
N SER A 228 22.46 -1.46 0.75
CA SER A 228 22.19 -0.56 -0.38
C SER A 228 21.12 0.49 -0.10
N GLY A 229 20.22 0.24 0.86
CA GLY A 229 19.04 1.06 1.13
C GLY A 229 17.85 0.75 0.20
N ASP A 230 18.00 -0.17 -0.76
CA ASP A 230 16.90 -0.66 -1.58
C ASP A 230 15.96 -1.55 -0.76
N ILE A 231 14.66 -1.47 -1.03
CA ILE A 231 13.66 -2.32 -0.36
C ILE A 231 13.45 -3.61 -1.18
N PRO A 232 13.72 -4.79 -0.59
CA PRO A 232 13.46 -6.06 -1.27
C PRO A 232 11.96 -6.34 -1.32
N VAL A 233 11.44 -6.61 -2.51
CA VAL A 233 10.01 -6.89 -2.73
C VAL A 233 9.79 -8.22 -3.44
N ILE A 234 8.72 -8.91 -3.04
CA ILE A 234 8.18 -10.05 -3.77
C ILE A 234 7.08 -9.53 -4.69
N ILE A 235 7.16 -9.86 -5.97
CA ILE A 235 6.30 -9.29 -7.01
C ILE A 235 5.36 -10.39 -7.54
N PRO A 236 4.07 -10.11 -7.78
CA PRO A 236 3.20 -11.06 -8.46
C PRO A 236 3.78 -11.46 -9.82
N TYR A 237 3.68 -12.74 -10.17
CA TYR A 237 4.27 -13.30 -11.39
C TYR A 237 3.88 -12.52 -12.66
N SER A 238 2.59 -12.19 -12.86
CA SER A 238 2.15 -11.44 -14.04
C SER A 238 2.70 -10.01 -14.09
N ALA A 239 2.93 -9.38 -12.93
CA ALA A 239 3.55 -8.07 -12.85
C ALA A 239 5.05 -8.16 -13.16
N ALA A 240 5.73 -9.22 -12.71
CA ALA A 240 7.12 -9.48 -13.03
C ALA A 240 7.32 -9.67 -14.55
N GLU A 241 6.47 -10.45 -15.22
CA GLU A 241 6.53 -10.62 -16.69
C GLU A 241 6.42 -9.28 -17.44
N LYS A 242 5.47 -8.42 -17.01
CA LYS A 242 5.28 -7.08 -17.61
C LYS A 242 6.49 -6.18 -17.38
N LEU A 243 7.05 -6.17 -16.17
CA LEU A 243 8.21 -5.34 -15.82
C LEU A 243 9.49 -5.81 -16.54
N LEU A 244 9.62 -7.11 -16.77
CA LEU A 244 10.70 -7.72 -17.57
C LEU A 244 10.47 -7.60 -19.08
N LYS A 245 9.32 -7.03 -19.51
CA LYS A 245 8.91 -6.85 -20.90
C LYS A 245 8.88 -8.17 -21.67
N LEU A 246 8.45 -9.24 -21.01
CA LEU A 246 8.29 -10.56 -21.63
C LEU A 246 6.99 -10.60 -22.44
N GLU A 247 7.06 -11.22 -23.61
CA GLU A 247 5.87 -11.46 -24.43
C GLU A 247 4.93 -12.45 -23.73
N ALA A 248 3.62 -12.22 -23.85
CA ALA A 248 2.63 -13.13 -23.33
C ALA A 248 2.77 -14.51 -24.00
N LEU A 249 2.75 -15.58 -23.20
CA LEU A 249 2.77 -16.93 -23.74
C LEU A 249 1.49 -17.19 -24.57
N PRO A 250 1.60 -17.81 -25.76
CA PRO A 250 0.43 -18.18 -26.55
C PRO A 250 -0.56 -19.06 -25.78
N SER A 251 -1.85 -18.92 -26.08
CA SER A 251 -2.87 -19.84 -25.56
C SER A 251 -2.59 -21.27 -26.03
N GLY A 252 -2.43 -22.22 -25.09
CA GLY A 252 -2.09 -23.62 -25.39
C GLY A 252 -0.59 -23.95 -25.33
N THR A 253 0.24 -23.04 -24.80
CA THR A 253 1.65 -23.29 -24.49
C THR A 253 1.83 -24.55 -23.64
N SER A 254 2.84 -25.37 -23.96
CA SER A 254 3.12 -26.62 -23.25
C SER A 254 3.49 -26.37 -21.78
N SER A 255 3.26 -27.35 -20.90
CA SER A 255 3.67 -27.24 -19.48
C SER A 255 5.19 -27.07 -19.32
N GLU A 256 5.99 -27.59 -20.26
CA GLU A 256 7.45 -27.41 -20.28
C GLU A 256 7.83 -25.96 -20.57
N ASP A 257 7.20 -25.33 -21.56
CA ASP A 257 7.45 -23.93 -21.90
C ASP A 257 6.99 -22.97 -20.79
N LYS A 258 5.85 -23.27 -20.14
CA LYS A 258 5.40 -22.53 -18.95
C LYS A 258 6.40 -22.64 -17.81
N TYR A 259 6.95 -23.84 -17.57
CA TYR A 259 7.97 -24.05 -16.55
C TYR A 259 9.25 -23.28 -16.86
N ASN A 260 9.71 -23.33 -18.11
CA ASN A 260 10.89 -22.59 -18.55
C ASN A 260 10.67 -21.08 -18.39
N ARG A 261 9.48 -20.56 -18.71
CA ARG A 261 9.14 -19.16 -18.45
C ARG A 261 9.18 -18.83 -16.95
N LEU A 262 8.63 -19.69 -16.10
CA LEU A 262 8.69 -19.50 -14.65
C LEU A 262 10.14 -19.42 -14.16
N LEU A 263 11.01 -20.31 -14.61
CA LEU A 263 12.44 -20.27 -14.29
C LEU A 263 13.11 -18.99 -14.78
N GLU A 264 12.81 -18.57 -16.02
CA GLU A 264 13.33 -17.31 -16.57
C GLU A 264 12.93 -16.11 -15.69
N VAL A 265 11.65 -16.01 -15.33
CA VAL A 265 11.15 -14.91 -14.48
C VAL A 265 11.81 -14.95 -13.10
N ARG A 266 11.98 -16.14 -12.51
CA ARG A 266 12.65 -16.30 -11.19
C ARG A 266 14.11 -15.88 -11.23
N ASP A 267 14.82 -16.21 -12.29
CA ASP A 267 16.24 -15.87 -12.46
C ASP A 267 16.41 -14.36 -12.68
N ARG A 268 15.52 -13.77 -13.47
CA ARG A 268 15.59 -12.36 -13.87
C ARG A 268 14.89 -11.40 -12.91
N VAL A 269 14.20 -11.88 -11.88
CA VAL A 269 13.45 -11.02 -10.93
C VAL A 269 14.35 -9.95 -10.29
N GLY A 270 15.63 -10.25 -10.09
CA GLY A 270 16.64 -9.32 -9.56
C GLY A 270 16.95 -8.13 -10.47
N GLU A 271 16.62 -8.20 -11.77
CA GLU A 271 16.74 -7.10 -12.73
C GLU A 271 15.66 -6.03 -12.50
N ILE A 272 14.54 -6.41 -11.87
CA ILE A 272 13.40 -5.53 -11.69
C ILE A 272 13.73 -4.50 -10.61
N THR A 273 13.78 -3.25 -11.03
CA THR A 273 13.93 -2.09 -10.14
C THR A 273 12.81 -1.10 -10.43
N ALA A 274 12.17 -0.60 -9.38
CA ALA A 274 11.19 0.48 -9.49
C ALA A 274 11.52 1.58 -8.49
N ARG A 275 11.29 2.83 -8.91
CA ARG A 275 11.53 4.03 -8.10
C ARG A 275 10.20 4.69 -7.80
N TYR A 276 10.06 5.14 -6.58
CA TYR A 276 8.89 5.83 -6.08
C TYR A 276 9.31 7.10 -5.37
N CYS A 277 8.50 8.14 -5.50
CA CYS A 277 8.67 9.36 -4.74
C CYS A 277 7.61 9.41 -3.65
N TYR A 278 8.06 9.38 -2.40
CA TYR A 278 7.21 9.73 -1.26
C TYR A 278 7.23 11.24 -1.09
N ARG A 279 6.07 11.85 -0.88
CA ARG A 279 5.93 13.23 -0.38
C ARG A 279 4.78 13.30 0.62
N ASN A 280 5.01 13.96 1.75
CA ASN A 280 3.94 14.34 2.67
C ASN A 280 3.12 15.53 2.11
N SER A 281 1.97 15.85 2.72
CA SER A 281 1.07 16.89 2.18
C SER A 281 1.71 18.27 2.10
N ALA A 282 2.60 18.59 3.06
CA ALA A 282 3.37 19.84 3.07
C ALA A 282 4.35 19.93 1.89
N SER A 283 5.09 18.86 1.59
CA SER A 283 6.04 18.79 0.47
C SER A 283 5.31 18.83 -0.88
N GLN A 284 4.16 18.17 -1.00
CA GLN A 284 3.34 18.21 -2.22
C GLN A 284 2.82 19.62 -2.50
N SER A 285 2.25 20.28 -1.49
CA SER A 285 1.76 21.67 -1.62
C SER A 285 2.87 22.62 -2.02
N LEU A 286 4.04 22.50 -1.39
CA LEU A 286 5.21 23.33 -1.69
C LEU A 286 5.76 23.08 -3.11
N LEU A 287 5.77 21.82 -3.59
CA LEU A 287 6.15 21.50 -4.96
C LEU A 287 5.17 22.12 -5.97
N SER A 288 3.86 21.99 -5.73
CA SER A 288 2.83 22.58 -6.59
C SER A 288 2.97 24.11 -6.66
N GLU A 289 3.20 24.77 -5.52
CA GLU A 289 3.45 26.21 -5.44
C GLU A 289 4.71 26.60 -6.22
N ALA A 290 5.82 25.87 -6.06
CA ALA A 290 7.05 26.12 -6.78
C ALA A 290 6.87 25.97 -8.30
N VAL A 291 6.15 24.95 -8.77
CA VAL A 291 5.84 24.77 -10.20
C VAL A 291 4.97 25.91 -10.73
N ALA A 292 3.90 26.27 -10.02
CA ALA A 292 3.02 27.37 -10.40
C ALA A 292 3.77 28.72 -10.44
N GLN A 293 4.67 28.94 -9.49
CA GLN A 293 5.51 30.14 -9.44
C GLN A 293 6.43 30.23 -10.68
N GLN A 294 7.08 29.13 -11.06
CA GLN A 294 7.93 29.09 -12.25
C GLN A 294 7.13 29.31 -13.55
N GLU A 295 5.89 28.83 -13.63
CA GLU A 295 4.98 29.12 -14.74
C GLU A 295 4.62 30.61 -14.82
N GLN A 296 4.32 31.24 -13.68
CA GLN A 296 4.01 32.67 -13.60
C GLN A 296 5.21 33.55 -13.94
N MET A 297 6.41 33.22 -13.45
CA MET A 297 7.65 33.95 -13.76
C MET A 297 8.00 33.87 -15.26
N LYS A 298 7.68 32.76 -15.94
CA LYS A 298 7.82 32.63 -17.39
C LYS A 298 6.76 33.45 -18.14
N ALA A 299 5.54 33.51 -17.63
CA ALA A 299 4.44 34.23 -18.24
C ALA A 299 4.54 35.76 -18.09
N SER A 300 5.09 36.26 -16.99
CA SER A 300 5.21 37.69 -16.71
C SER A 300 6.53 38.06 -16.05
N LYS A 301 7.24 39.04 -16.63
CA LYS A 301 8.49 39.60 -16.07
C LYS A 301 8.27 40.52 -14.87
N ASP A 302 7.04 40.97 -14.65
CA ASP A 302 6.68 41.88 -13.56
C ASP A 302 6.34 41.13 -12.27
N TYR A 303 6.06 39.83 -12.37
CA TYR A 303 5.82 38.98 -11.21
C TYR A 303 7.11 38.75 -10.42
N LYS A 304 7.16 39.28 -9.19
CA LYS A 304 8.30 39.18 -8.27
C LYS A 304 7.82 38.65 -6.92
N PRO A 305 7.88 37.32 -6.70
CA PRO A 305 7.43 36.75 -5.44
C PRO A 305 8.37 37.14 -4.29
N SER A 306 7.82 37.18 -3.07
CA SER A 306 8.61 37.49 -1.86
C SER A 306 9.55 36.37 -1.45
N ILE A 307 9.22 35.12 -1.83
CA ILE A 307 10.07 33.93 -1.74
C ILE A 307 10.13 33.30 -3.13
N GLU A 308 11.32 33.02 -3.62
CA GLU A 308 11.55 32.30 -4.87
C GLU A 308 11.94 30.85 -4.55
N TYR A 309 11.19 29.90 -5.07
CA TYR A 309 11.37 28.47 -4.87
C TYR A 309 12.02 27.80 -6.08
N SER A 310 12.87 26.81 -5.81
CA SER A 310 13.42 25.90 -6.83
C SER A 310 12.45 24.75 -7.09
N VAL A 311 12.31 24.34 -8.34
CA VAL A 311 11.69 23.05 -8.67
C VAL A 311 12.81 22.00 -8.78
N PRO A 312 12.78 20.91 -8.00
CA PRO A 312 13.80 19.87 -8.06
C PRO A 312 13.75 19.13 -9.39
N ASP A 313 14.86 18.51 -9.80
CA ASP A 313 14.89 17.67 -11.00
C ASP A 313 13.91 16.50 -10.88
N LYS A 314 13.23 16.18 -11.98
CA LYS A 314 12.15 15.17 -12.00
C LYS A 314 12.64 13.79 -11.57
N ASP A 315 13.88 13.45 -11.81
CA ASP A 315 14.45 12.14 -11.45
C ASP A 315 15.02 12.09 -10.03
N SER A 316 14.93 13.17 -9.25
CA SER A 316 15.57 13.26 -7.94
C SER A 316 14.64 12.95 -6.77
N CYS A 317 13.32 13.16 -6.91
CA CYS A 317 12.39 13.26 -5.76
C CYS A 317 12.92 14.28 -4.71
N GLY A 318 13.56 15.35 -5.18
CA GLY A 318 14.28 16.30 -4.34
C GLY A 318 13.38 17.24 -3.55
N ALA A 319 14.00 17.93 -2.59
CA ALA A 319 13.36 19.01 -1.84
C ALA A 319 13.13 20.23 -2.74
N VAL A 320 12.02 20.93 -2.53
CA VAL A 320 11.93 22.34 -2.93
C VAL A 320 12.82 23.15 -2.00
N THR A 321 13.68 23.98 -2.57
CA THR A 321 14.58 24.85 -1.81
C THR A 321 14.27 26.31 -2.07
N ILE A 322 14.66 27.18 -1.15
CA ILE A 322 14.51 28.62 -1.30
C ILE A 322 15.72 29.14 -2.06
N VAL A 323 15.48 29.67 -3.25
CA VAL A 323 16.50 30.38 -4.07
C VAL A 323 16.71 31.79 -3.53
N LYS A 324 15.62 32.46 -3.15
CA LYS A 324 15.63 33.83 -2.65
C LYS A 324 14.51 34.05 -1.65
N ASP A 325 14.79 34.78 -0.58
CA ASP A 325 13.77 35.20 0.40
C ASP A 325 13.96 36.69 0.70
N SER A 326 13.11 37.53 0.10
CA SER A 326 13.12 38.99 0.31
C SER A 326 12.12 39.44 1.38
N ARG A 327 11.53 38.52 2.14
CA ARG A 327 10.63 38.88 3.24
C ARG A 327 11.35 39.66 4.32
N THR A 328 10.67 40.66 4.85
CA THR A 328 11.06 41.42 6.02
C THR A 328 11.10 40.55 7.28
N SER A 329 11.76 41.03 8.33
CA SER A 329 11.75 40.36 9.64
C SER A 329 10.33 40.20 10.20
N GLY A 330 9.45 41.18 9.96
CA GLY A 330 8.05 41.14 10.39
C GLY A 330 7.26 40.01 9.71
N GLU A 331 7.43 39.83 8.40
CA GLU A 331 6.79 38.74 7.64
C GLU A 331 7.29 37.36 8.09
N LYS A 332 8.60 37.21 8.34
CA LYS A 332 9.16 35.95 8.86
C LYS A 332 8.63 35.61 10.25
N GLN A 333 8.50 36.62 11.11
CA GLN A 333 7.88 36.43 12.43
C GLN A 333 6.39 36.10 12.32
N ALA A 334 5.66 36.69 11.37
CA ALA A 334 4.25 36.37 11.13
C ALA A 334 4.08 34.91 10.68
N ASP A 335 4.91 34.44 9.73
CA ASP A 335 4.95 33.03 9.29
C ASP A 335 5.27 32.08 10.45
N GLN A 336 6.24 32.43 11.31
CA GLN A 336 6.54 31.64 12.50
C GLN A 336 5.38 31.59 13.50
N ARG A 337 4.69 32.71 13.74
CA ARG A 337 3.50 32.75 14.61
C ARG A 337 2.37 31.89 14.05
N MET A 338 2.15 31.92 12.74
CA MET A 338 1.16 31.06 12.09
C MET A 338 1.49 29.58 12.26
N LYS A 339 2.74 29.18 11.99
CA LYS A 339 3.20 27.78 12.22
C LYS A 339 3.04 27.34 13.67
N SER A 340 3.37 28.21 14.63
CA SER A 340 3.16 27.92 16.05
C SER A 340 1.68 27.79 16.42
N TYR A 341 0.82 28.62 15.83
CA TYR A 341 -0.64 28.51 15.98
C TYR A 341 -1.17 27.18 15.45
N GLU A 342 -0.85 26.84 14.20
CA GLU A 342 -1.26 25.58 13.56
C GLU A 342 -0.79 24.35 14.35
N ARG A 343 0.43 24.39 14.92
CA ARG A 343 0.96 23.31 15.75
C ARG A 343 0.16 23.13 17.04
N GLU A 344 -0.25 24.22 17.68
CA GLU A 344 -1.01 24.17 18.94
C GLU A 344 -2.43 23.64 18.73
N ILE A 345 -3.07 23.95 17.61
CA ILE A 345 -4.43 23.49 17.29
C ILE A 345 -4.46 22.13 16.56
N GLY A 346 -3.28 21.56 16.29
CA GLY A 346 -3.12 20.29 15.58
C GLY A 346 -3.58 20.33 14.12
N GLU A 347 -3.41 21.47 13.45
CA GLU A 347 -3.67 21.64 12.01
C GLU A 347 -2.37 21.77 11.21
N TYR A 348 -1.23 21.82 11.88
CA TYR A 348 0.07 21.84 11.22
C TYR A 348 0.33 20.53 10.47
N THR A 349 0.46 20.62 9.15
CA THR A 349 0.69 19.48 8.23
C THR A 349 2.11 18.90 8.28
N GLY A 350 2.91 19.28 9.28
CA GLY A 350 4.31 18.88 9.39
C GLY A 350 5.27 19.70 8.52
N GLU A 351 6.57 19.45 8.71
CA GLU A 351 7.60 20.00 7.83
C GLU A 351 7.58 19.26 6.48
N PRO A 352 7.86 19.94 5.35
CA PRO A 352 7.98 19.28 4.04
C PRO A 352 8.97 18.10 4.09
N ALA A 353 8.46 16.90 3.82
CA ALA A 353 9.24 15.68 3.78
C ALA A 353 9.02 14.96 2.46
N GLN A 354 10.12 14.46 1.90
CA GLN A 354 10.12 13.64 0.69
C GLN A 354 11.25 12.62 0.76
N GLN A 355 11.04 11.48 0.13
CA GLN A 355 12.00 10.40 0.11
C GLN A 355 11.91 9.66 -1.23
N LEU A 356 13.06 9.53 -1.90
CA LEU A 356 13.19 8.59 -3.00
C LEU A 356 13.25 7.17 -2.43
N ILE A 357 12.31 6.33 -2.85
CA ILE A 357 12.26 4.92 -2.47
C ILE A 357 12.58 4.09 -3.69
N THR A 358 13.59 3.24 -3.59
CA THR A 358 13.92 2.26 -4.62
C THR A 358 13.53 0.88 -4.10
N VAL A 359 12.81 0.13 -4.90
CA VAL A 359 12.47 -1.27 -4.62
C VAL A 359 13.14 -2.17 -5.65
N ARG A 360 13.56 -3.35 -5.20
CA ARG A 360 14.14 -4.40 -6.03
C ARG A 360 13.40 -5.71 -5.89
N GLY A 361 13.10 -6.35 -7.01
CA GLY A 361 12.54 -7.68 -7.03
C GLY A 361 13.54 -8.69 -6.43
N VAL A 362 13.12 -9.42 -5.40
CA VAL A 362 13.91 -10.52 -4.83
C VAL A 362 13.23 -11.88 -4.98
N GLY A 363 11.97 -11.88 -5.39
CA GLY A 363 11.16 -13.08 -5.47
C GLY A 363 9.86 -12.84 -6.21
N ILE A 364 9.18 -13.94 -6.52
CA ILE A 364 7.88 -13.90 -7.17
C ILE A 364 6.85 -14.62 -6.32
N SER A 365 5.65 -14.06 -6.24
CA SER A 365 4.48 -14.74 -5.72
C SER A 365 3.57 -15.16 -6.85
N SER A 366 2.65 -16.08 -6.54
CA SER A 366 1.46 -16.23 -7.36
C SER A 366 0.62 -14.95 -7.33
N GLU A 367 -0.39 -14.90 -8.19
CA GLU A 367 -1.41 -13.86 -8.08
C GLU A 367 -2.12 -13.96 -6.72
N LEU A 368 -2.31 -12.82 -6.07
CA LEU A 368 -3.22 -12.75 -4.92
C LEU A 368 -4.63 -12.74 -5.50
N SER A 369 -5.35 -13.85 -5.38
CA SER A 369 -6.76 -13.89 -5.74
C SER A 369 -7.54 -12.97 -4.80
N THR A 370 -7.95 -11.79 -5.26
CA THR A 370 -8.88 -10.90 -4.56
C THR A 370 -10.32 -11.40 -4.67
N THR A 371 -10.54 -12.69 -4.45
CA THR A 371 -11.89 -13.27 -4.34
C THR A 371 -12.26 -13.32 -2.87
N GLY A 372 -12.64 -12.15 -2.36
CA GLY A 372 -13.36 -11.99 -1.10
C GLY A 372 -14.59 -11.13 -1.36
N GLN A 373 -15.69 -11.78 -1.74
CA GLN A 373 -17.05 -11.25 -1.52
C GLN A 373 -17.73 -12.11 -0.48
#